data_AF-A0A2T4PUK9-F1
#
_entry.id   AF-A0A2T4PUK9-F1
#
_cell.length_a   1.000
_cell.length_b   1.000
_cell.length_c   1.000
_cell.angle_alpha   90.00
_cell.angle_beta   90.00
_cell.angle_gamma   90.00
#
_symmetry.space_group_name_H-M   'P 1'
#
loop_
_entity.id
_entity.type
_entity.pdbx_description
1 polymer ?
#
loop_
_entity_poly.entity_id
_entity_poly.type
_entity_poly.pdbx_seq_one_letter_code
_entity_poly.pdbx_strand_id
1 'polypeptide(L)'
;MRDYNILLSCMNMDVNMMNRLKFFKIFLNPIKEEEWINSYLKKGYKLVNVSLYGMYVFQKTDKDYVVRLDYRNFNRDLSFQEYIELHEQFGWKLVYGNKYGIGNQYWEKISNKDDDLFSDIESKTKHYQRIMNLLMALSLVFLLYGLQYNFSSTDVILNKTSFFSNFKNGIFSVESFKNLIVILGGFIIRNLSLFIFIGFTIMYFNAYMYIRKIKKNVEENKYD
;
A
#
# COMPACT_ATOMS: atom_id res chain seq x y z
N MET A 1 -20.85 -39.29 -17.07
CA MET A 1 -20.24 -38.09 -17.67
C MET A 1 -20.19 -36.89 -16.72
N ARG A 2 -21.27 -36.56 -15.99
CA ARG A 2 -21.32 -35.40 -15.07
C ARG A 2 -20.29 -35.49 -13.94
N ASP A 3 -20.14 -36.65 -13.31
CA ASP A 3 -19.23 -36.84 -12.17
C ASP A 3 -17.75 -36.83 -12.57
N TYR A 4 -17.42 -37.29 -13.79
CA TYR A 4 -16.06 -37.24 -14.32
C TYR A 4 -15.61 -35.79 -14.59
N ASN A 5 -16.51 -34.95 -15.10
CA ASN A 5 -16.23 -33.53 -15.33
C ASN A 5 -16.07 -32.76 -14.01
N ILE A 6 -16.82 -33.14 -12.97
CA ILE A 6 -16.69 -32.54 -11.64
C ILE A 6 -15.37 -32.96 -11.00
N LEU A 7 -15.03 -34.25 -11.02
CA LEU A 7 -13.74 -34.75 -10.51
C LEU A 7 -12.55 -34.14 -11.25
N LEU A 8 -12.60 -34.06 -12.59
CA LEU A 8 -11.55 -33.42 -13.39
C LEU A 8 -11.44 -31.92 -13.09
N SER A 9 -12.56 -31.23 -12.87
CA SER A 9 -12.58 -29.83 -12.43
C SER A 9 -11.98 -29.66 -11.03
N CYS A 10 -12.30 -30.54 -10.07
CA CYS A 10 -11.76 -30.51 -8.71
C CYS A 10 -10.25 -30.80 -8.69
N MET A 11 -9.80 -31.83 -9.42
CA MET A 11 -8.37 -32.14 -9.56
C MET A 11 -7.60 -31.00 -10.24
N ASN A 12 -8.16 -30.40 -11.30
CA ASN A 12 -7.56 -29.23 -11.94
C ASN A 12 -7.55 -27.99 -11.02
N MET A 13 -8.55 -27.83 -10.14
CA MET A 13 -8.54 -26.79 -9.11
C MET A 13 -7.45 -27.04 -8.06
N ASP A 14 -7.29 -28.27 -7.58
CA ASP A 14 -6.30 -28.64 -6.57
C ASP A 14 -4.86 -28.48 -7.10
N VAL A 15 -4.59 -28.92 -8.33
CA VAL A 15 -3.29 -28.71 -8.99
C VAL A 15 -3.01 -27.22 -9.20
N ASN A 16 -4.03 -26.43 -9.59
CA ASN A 16 -3.89 -24.98 -9.69
C ASN A 16 -3.71 -24.29 -8.33
N MET A 17 -4.23 -24.85 -7.24
CA MET A 17 -4.00 -24.36 -5.88
C MET A 17 -2.60 -24.70 -5.36
N MET A 18 -2.04 -25.87 -5.71
CA MET A 18 -0.66 -26.25 -5.36
C MET A 18 0.42 -25.39 -6.05
N ASN A 19 0.10 -24.79 -7.20
CA ASN A 19 1.00 -23.92 -7.97
C ASN A 19 0.89 -22.42 -7.63
N ARG A 20 0.17 -22.07 -6.55
CA ARG A 20 -0.04 -20.68 -6.12
C ARG A 20 0.70 -20.35 -4.84
N LEU A 21 1.45 -19.25 -4.88
CA LEU A 21 2.07 -18.68 -3.69
C LEU A 21 1.19 -17.55 -3.17
N LYS A 22 0.91 -17.56 -1.87
CA LYS A 22 0.16 -16.51 -1.19
C LYS A 22 1.07 -15.81 -0.20
N PHE A 23 1.10 -14.49 -0.26
CA PHE A 23 1.87 -13.66 0.67
C PHE A 23 0.95 -12.62 1.31
N PHE A 24 1.10 -12.45 2.62
CA PHE A 24 0.56 -11.29 3.33
C PHE A 24 1.70 -10.31 3.56
N LYS A 25 1.59 -9.11 3.00
CA LYS A 25 2.59 -8.05 3.15
C LYS A 25 1.95 -6.68 3.00
N ILE A 26 2.41 -5.70 3.78
CA ILE A 26 1.92 -4.33 3.70
C ILE A 26 3.07 -3.44 3.26
N PHE A 27 2.82 -2.61 2.25
CA PHE A 27 3.79 -1.66 1.73
C PHE A 27 3.33 -0.24 2.00
N LEU A 28 4.23 0.57 2.56
CA LEU A 28 4.06 2.02 2.68
C LEU A 28 4.62 2.77 1.45
N ASN A 29 5.33 2.07 0.57
CA ASN A 29 5.94 2.67 -0.61
C ASN A 29 5.52 1.87 -1.85
N PRO A 30 4.72 2.45 -2.77
CA PRO A 30 4.26 1.76 -3.97
C PRO A 30 5.41 1.37 -4.91
N ILE A 31 6.53 2.10 -4.90
CA ILE A 31 7.71 1.75 -5.70
C ILE A 31 8.33 0.45 -5.18
N LYS A 32 8.50 0.34 -3.86
CA LYS A 32 9.04 -0.88 -3.24
C LYS A 32 8.08 -2.06 -3.39
N GLU A 33 6.78 -1.79 -3.37
CA GLU A 33 5.75 -2.78 -3.66
C GLU A 33 5.89 -3.31 -5.08
N GLU A 34 5.97 -2.41 -6.06
CA GLU A 34 6.14 -2.76 -7.47
C GLU A 34 7.44 -3.54 -7.71
N GLU A 35 8.58 -3.09 -7.15
CA GLU A 35 9.86 -3.79 -7.22
C GLU A 35 9.78 -5.20 -6.62
N TRP A 36 9.11 -5.33 -5.47
CA TRP A 36 8.92 -6.61 -4.81
C TRP A 36 8.06 -7.54 -5.65
N ILE A 37 6.93 -7.08 -6.21
CA ILE A 37 6.09 -7.86 -7.13
C ILE A 37 6.92 -8.34 -8.33
N ASN A 38 7.61 -7.42 -9.00
CA ASN A 38 8.43 -7.74 -10.18
C ASN A 38 9.58 -8.70 -9.86
N SER A 39 10.09 -8.71 -8.62
CA SER A 39 11.10 -9.69 -8.20
C SER A 39 10.58 -11.14 -8.19
N TYR A 40 9.28 -11.35 -8.00
CA TYR A 40 8.66 -12.67 -8.15
C TYR A 40 8.33 -12.96 -9.60
N LEU A 41 7.90 -11.95 -10.38
CA LEU A 41 7.62 -12.16 -11.79
C LEU A 41 8.86 -12.67 -12.54
N LYS A 42 10.04 -12.10 -12.25
CA LYS A 42 11.35 -12.55 -12.75
C LYS A 42 11.72 -13.99 -12.39
N LYS A 43 11.06 -14.59 -11.40
CA LYS A 43 11.26 -16.00 -10.99
C LYS A 43 10.30 -16.96 -11.71
N GLY A 44 9.59 -16.51 -12.74
CA GLY A 44 8.60 -17.31 -13.47
C GLY A 44 7.24 -17.38 -12.76
N TYR A 45 6.81 -16.27 -12.17
CA TYR A 45 5.47 -16.14 -11.59
C TYR A 45 4.68 -15.02 -12.28
N LYS A 46 3.35 -15.09 -12.19
CA LYS A 46 2.44 -14.02 -12.58
C LYS A 46 1.57 -13.59 -11.40
N LEU A 47 1.12 -12.34 -11.39
CA LEU A 47 0.28 -11.82 -10.31
C LEU A 47 -1.20 -12.09 -10.65
N VAL A 48 -1.85 -12.96 -9.88
CA VAL A 48 -3.22 -13.39 -10.16
C VAL A 48 -4.25 -12.60 -9.38
N ASN A 49 -3.91 -12.18 -8.15
CA ASN A 49 -4.83 -11.44 -7.30
C ASN A 49 -4.05 -10.57 -6.32
N VAL A 50 -4.62 -9.40 -6.03
CA VAL A 50 -4.22 -8.53 -4.94
C VAL A 50 -5.47 -8.15 -4.17
N SER A 51 -5.42 -8.20 -2.84
CA SER A 51 -6.48 -7.66 -1.99
C SER A 51 -6.09 -6.28 -1.46
N LEU A 52 -7.08 -5.44 -1.17
CA LEU A 52 -6.86 -4.18 -0.45
C LEU A 52 -6.06 -4.32 0.85
N TYR A 53 -6.18 -5.47 1.53
CA TYR A 53 -5.57 -5.73 2.83
C TYR A 53 -4.14 -6.29 2.75
N GLY A 54 -3.50 -6.27 1.58
CA GLY A 54 -2.11 -6.72 1.43
C GLY A 54 -1.91 -8.23 1.24
N MET A 55 -2.94 -8.96 0.82
CA MET A 55 -2.80 -10.32 0.31
C MET A 55 -2.43 -10.29 -1.18
N TYR A 56 -1.37 -10.99 -1.56
CA TYR A 56 -0.92 -11.17 -2.93
C TYR A 56 -0.95 -12.66 -3.28
N VAL A 57 -1.48 -12.99 -4.46
CA VAL A 57 -1.52 -14.35 -4.98
C VAL A 57 -0.75 -14.40 -6.29
N PHE A 58 0.31 -15.20 -6.29
CA PHE A 58 1.13 -15.47 -7.46
C PHE A 58 0.86 -16.87 -7.98
N GLN A 59 1.01 -17.07 -9.28
CA GLN A 59 0.92 -18.38 -9.92
C GLN A 59 2.13 -18.60 -10.83
N LYS A 60 2.67 -19.82 -10.85
CA LYS A 60 3.77 -20.16 -11.76
C LYS A 60 3.35 -20.00 -13.23
N THR A 61 4.27 -19.50 -14.05
CA THR A 61 4.05 -19.22 -15.47
C THR A 61 5.36 -19.38 -16.24
N ASP A 62 5.25 -19.71 -17.53
CA ASP A 62 6.40 -19.85 -18.43
C ASP A 62 6.66 -18.56 -19.24
N LYS A 63 5.82 -17.54 -19.04
CA LYS A 63 5.93 -16.23 -19.68
C LYS A 63 6.47 -15.20 -18.71
N ASP A 64 7.29 -14.29 -19.21
CA ASP A 64 7.78 -13.15 -18.46
C ASP A 64 6.71 -12.06 -18.39
N TYR A 65 6.27 -11.75 -17.17
CA TYR A 65 5.30 -10.68 -16.91
C TYR A 65 5.99 -9.51 -16.23
N VAL A 66 5.41 -8.32 -16.43
CA VAL A 66 5.75 -7.10 -15.71
C VAL A 66 4.50 -6.53 -15.08
N VAL A 67 4.65 -5.98 -13.87
CA VAL A 67 3.57 -5.27 -13.18
C VAL A 67 3.97 -3.82 -12.94
N ARG A 68 3.04 -2.92 -13.21
CA ARG A 68 3.13 -1.49 -12.92
C ARG A 68 1.94 -1.05 -12.06
N LEU A 69 2.19 -0.11 -11.16
CA LEU A 69 1.15 0.47 -10.32
C LEU A 69 0.74 1.86 -10.84
N ASP A 70 -0.58 2.11 -10.93
CA ASP A 70 -1.15 3.46 -11.08
C ASP A 70 -2.07 3.75 -9.87
N TYR A 71 -2.43 5.02 -9.72
CA TYR A 71 -3.37 5.53 -8.76
C TYR A 71 -4.22 6.59 -9.44
N ARG A 72 -5.50 6.28 -9.66
CA ARG A 72 -6.49 7.20 -10.20
C ARG A 72 -7.80 7.08 -9.45
N ASN A 73 -8.41 8.23 -9.16
CA ASN A 73 -9.78 8.33 -8.68
C ASN A 73 -10.67 8.79 -9.84
N PHE A 74 -11.82 8.14 -9.99
CA PHE A 74 -12.80 8.40 -11.05
C PHE A 74 -14.16 8.65 -10.44
N ASN A 75 -14.81 9.72 -10.89
CA ASN A 75 -16.13 10.12 -10.39
C ASN A 75 -17.27 9.33 -11.05
N ARG A 76 -17.03 8.70 -12.21
CA ARG A 76 -18.04 7.97 -12.99
C ARG A 76 -17.52 6.59 -13.42
N ASP A 77 -18.42 5.61 -13.45
CA ASP A 77 -18.10 4.26 -13.94
C ASP A 77 -17.59 4.27 -15.38
N LEU A 78 -18.25 5.05 -16.25
CA LEU A 78 -17.86 5.17 -17.66
C LEU A 78 -16.41 5.62 -17.81
N SER A 79 -15.99 6.64 -17.05
CA SER A 79 -14.60 7.12 -17.12
C SER A 79 -13.56 6.11 -16.61
N PHE A 80 -13.97 5.21 -15.71
CA PHE A 80 -13.12 4.12 -15.24
C PHE A 80 -13.02 3.02 -16.29
N GLN A 81 -14.12 2.70 -16.98
CA GLN A 81 -14.14 1.74 -18.08
C GLN A 81 -13.31 2.23 -19.27
N GLU A 82 -13.50 3.48 -19.70
CA GLU A 82 -12.70 4.12 -20.76
C GLU A 82 -11.20 4.09 -20.42
N TYR A 83 -10.85 4.33 -19.15
CA TYR A 83 -9.48 4.22 -18.68
C TYR A 83 -8.95 2.78 -18.77
N ILE A 84 -9.77 1.77 -18.46
CA ILE A 84 -9.36 0.37 -18.59
C ILE A 84 -9.15 -0.01 -20.05
N GLU A 85 -10.13 0.28 -20.90
CA GLU A 85 -10.09 -0.02 -22.33
C GLU A 85 -8.88 0.62 -23.01
N LEU A 86 -8.53 1.87 -22.64
CA LEU A 86 -7.34 2.54 -23.13
C LEU A 86 -6.06 1.74 -22.83
N HIS A 87 -5.91 1.22 -21.61
CA HIS A 87 -4.71 0.46 -21.22
C HIS A 87 -4.69 -0.93 -21.86
N GLU A 88 -5.85 -1.56 -22.00
CA GLU A 88 -6.00 -2.85 -22.70
C GLU A 88 -5.57 -2.79 -24.17
N GLN A 89 -5.80 -1.66 -24.84
CA GLN A 89 -5.30 -1.43 -26.21
C GLN A 89 -3.76 -1.47 -26.30
N PHE A 90 -3.05 -1.12 -25.23
CA PHE A 90 -1.58 -1.22 -25.13
C PHE A 90 -1.10 -2.57 -24.56
N GLY A 91 -2.01 -3.53 -24.37
CA GLY A 91 -1.72 -4.87 -23.88
C GLY A 91 -1.62 -5.00 -22.36
N TRP A 92 -2.02 -3.97 -21.61
CA TRP A 92 -2.09 -4.02 -20.16
C TRP A 92 -3.40 -4.63 -19.70
N LYS A 93 -3.35 -5.47 -18.67
CA LYS A 93 -4.52 -6.06 -18.03
C LYS A 93 -4.63 -5.58 -16.59
N LEU A 94 -5.81 -5.14 -16.18
CA LEU A 94 -6.06 -4.79 -14.79
C LEU A 94 -6.19 -6.07 -13.95
N VAL A 95 -5.27 -6.27 -13.00
CA VAL A 95 -5.31 -7.39 -12.03
C VAL A 95 -6.18 -7.02 -10.82
N TYR A 96 -6.01 -5.81 -10.32
CA TYR A 96 -6.76 -5.27 -9.20
C TYR A 96 -6.83 -3.76 -9.30
N GLY A 97 -7.96 -3.17 -8.93
CA GLY A 97 -8.14 -1.73 -8.88
C GLY A 97 -9.63 -1.39 -8.80
N ASN A 98 -9.94 -0.23 -8.24
CA ASN A 98 -11.30 0.28 -8.23
C ASN A 98 -11.32 1.75 -8.68
N LYS A 99 -12.52 2.24 -8.98
CA LYS A 99 -12.76 3.62 -9.39
C LYS A 99 -12.60 4.63 -8.25
N TYR A 100 -12.78 4.21 -7.00
CA TYR A 100 -12.92 5.09 -5.83
C TYR A 100 -11.59 5.65 -5.30
N GLY A 101 -10.47 5.37 -5.98
CA GLY A 101 -9.14 5.72 -5.46
C GLY A 101 -8.82 5.02 -4.14
N ILE A 102 -9.42 3.85 -3.87
CA ILE A 102 -9.13 3.07 -2.67
C ILE A 102 -8.04 2.06 -3.04
N GLY A 103 -6.79 2.44 -2.81
CA GLY A 103 -5.61 1.62 -3.12
C GLY A 103 -5.07 1.80 -4.55
N ASN A 104 -4.02 1.04 -4.86
CA ASN A 104 -3.37 1.07 -6.16
C ASN A 104 -4.15 0.27 -7.22
N GLN A 105 -3.98 0.66 -8.49
CA GLN A 105 -4.40 -0.10 -9.67
C GLN A 105 -3.18 -0.87 -10.18
N TYR A 106 -3.30 -2.19 -10.25
CA TYR A 106 -2.24 -3.14 -10.61
C TYR A 106 -2.42 -3.53 -12.06
N TRP A 107 -1.51 -3.08 -12.91
CA TRP A 107 -1.50 -3.35 -14.34
C TRP A 107 -0.45 -4.41 -14.63
N GLU A 108 -0.86 -5.50 -15.28
CA GLU A 108 0.02 -6.59 -15.68
C GLU A 108 0.11 -6.66 -17.21
N LYS A 109 1.30 -6.92 -17.74
CA LYS A 109 1.55 -7.11 -19.18
C LYS A 109 2.64 -8.16 -19.36
N ILE A 110 2.61 -8.87 -20.50
CA ILE A 110 3.74 -9.73 -20.90
C ILE A 110 4.90 -8.80 -21.25
N SER A 111 6.04 -8.98 -20.59
CA SER A 111 7.19 -8.08 -20.75
C SER A 111 7.58 -7.95 -22.22
N ASN A 112 7.74 -6.71 -22.65
CA ASN A 112 8.29 -6.36 -23.95
C ASN A 112 9.32 -5.23 -23.77
N LYS A 113 9.93 -4.75 -24.86
CA LYS A 113 10.95 -3.68 -24.74
C LYS A 113 10.40 -2.36 -24.17
N ASP A 114 9.07 -2.22 -24.05
CA ASP A 114 8.37 -1.04 -23.56
C ASP A 114 7.42 -1.41 -22.40
N ASP A 115 8.03 -1.58 -21.24
CA ASP A 115 7.41 -2.04 -20.00
C ASP A 115 6.96 -0.88 -19.09
N ASP A 116 6.98 0.36 -19.56
CA ASP A 116 6.50 1.50 -18.80
C ASP A 116 5.00 1.72 -19.03
N LEU A 117 4.27 1.94 -17.94
CA LEU A 117 2.83 2.21 -18.00
C LEU A 117 2.54 3.63 -18.52
N PHE A 118 3.50 4.54 -18.34
CA PHE A 118 3.39 5.94 -18.75
C PHE A 118 4.26 6.17 -19.98
N SER A 119 3.66 6.70 -21.04
CA SER A 119 4.36 7.10 -22.26
C SER A 119 5.34 8.26 -22.05
N ASP A 120 5.09 9.09 -21.03
CA ASP A 120 5.80 10.34 -20.80
C ASP A 120 6.08 10.58 -19.31
N ILE A 121 7.21 11.24 -19.05
CA ILE A 121 7.66 11.61 -17.71
C ILE A 121 6.67 12.57 -17.03
N GLU A 122 5.95 13.39 -17.79
CA GLU A 122 4.98 14.33 -17.23
C GLU A 122 3.79 13.58 -16.61
N SER A 123 3.22 12.60 -17.31
CA SER A 123 2.19 11.70 -16.77
C SER A 123 2.67 10.95 -15.53
N LYS A 124 3.92 10.46 -15.54
CA LYS A 124 4.53 9.80 -14.37
C LYS A 124 4.65 10.77 -13.19
N THR A 125 5.08 12.01 -13.44
CA THR A 125 5.17 13.05 -12.39
C THR A 125 3.80 13.40 -11.82
N LYS A 126 2.79 13.57 -12.68
CA LYS A 126 1.40 13.82 -12.27
C LYS A 126 0.85 12.66 -11.44
N HIS A 127 1.19 11.41 -11.77
CA HIS A 127 0.82 10.25 -10.97
C HIS A 127 1.32 10.39 -9.51
N TYR A 128 2.63 10.64 -9.31
CA TYR A 128 3.17 10.77 -7.96
C TYR A 128 2.67 12.02 -7.23
N GLN A 129 2.39 13.12 -7.94
CA GLN A 129 1.75 14.30 -7.35
C GLN A 129 0.36 13.99 -6.78
N ARG A 130 -0.45 13.16 -7.46
CA ARG A 130 -1.75 12.72 -6.95
C ARG A 130 -1.62 11.92 -5.66
N ILE A 131 -0.66 10.99 -5.61
CA ILE A 131 -0.36 10.21 -4.40
C ILE A 131 0.08 11.15 -3.26
N MET A 132 0.97 12.10 -3.53
CA MET A 132 1.41 13.07 -2.53
C MET A 132 0.25 13.90 -1.98
N ASN A 133 -0.66 14.37 -2.84
CA ASN A 133 -1.82 15.14 -2.41
C ASN A 133 -2.74 14.31 -1.51
N LEU A 134 -2.96 13.02 -1.84
CA LEU A 134 -3.71 12.11 -0.99
C LEU A 134 -3.02 11.92 0.37
N LEU A 135 -1.72 11.65 0.38
CA LEU A 135 -0.94 11.43 1.60
C LEU A 135 -0.95 12.67 2.50
N MET A 136 -0.85 13.87 1.92
CA MET A 136 -0.95 15.14 2.65
C MET A 136 -2.36 15.36 3.22
N ALA A 137 -3.41 15.07 2.45
CA ALA A 137 -4.78 15.19 2.93
C ALA A 137 -5.04 14.24 4.11
N LEU A 138 -4.63 12.98 3.99
CA LEU A 138 -4.74 11.99 5.07
C LEU A 138 -3.91 12.39 6.28
N SER A 139 -2.67 12.85 6.10
CA SER A 139 -1.82 13.28 7.21
C SER A 139 -2.49 14.42 8.00
N LEU A 140 -3.03 15.43 7.33
CA LEU A 140 -3.73 16.54 7.98
C LEU A 140 -4.98 16.08 8.74
N VAL A 141 -5.79 15.19 8.19
CA VAL A 141 -6.97 14.64 8.87
C VAL A 141 -6.57 13.93 10.17
N PHE A 142 -5.54 13.07 10.12
CA PHE A 142 -5.08 12.34 11.31
C PHE A 142 -4.40 13.25 12.34
N LEU A 143 -3.70 14.30 11.90
CA LEU A 143 -3.16 15.33 12.77
C LEU A 143 -4.28 16.06 13.53
N LEU A 144 -5.29 16.56 12.82
CA LEU A 144 -6.41 17.27 13.42
C LEU A 144 -7.18 16.39 14.40
N TYR A 145 -7.45 15.14 14.03
CA TYR A 145 -8.09 14.17 14.91
C TYR A 145 -7.26 13.88 16.17
N GLY A 146 -5.94 13.72 16.02
CA GLY A 146 -5.03 13.53 17.15
C GLY A 146 -4.95 14.74 18.09
N LEU A 147 -4.95 15.96 17.53
CA LEU A 147 -4.96 17.19 18.31
C LEU A 147 -6.27 17.36 19.08
N GLN A 148 -7.43 17.15 18.43
CA GLN A 148 -8.73 17.22 19.07
C GLN A 148 -8.82 16.25 20.26
N TYR A 149 -8.47 14.98 20.05
CA TYR A 149 -8.58 13.96 21.09
C TYR A 149 -7.61 14.20 22.26
N ASN A 150 -6.39 14.68 22.01
CA ASN A 150 -5.44 15.01 23.06
C ASN A 150 -5.82 16.29 23.82
N PHE A 151 -6.37 17.31 23.14
CA PHE A 151 -6.81 18.56 23.77
C PHE A 151 -7.97 18.31 24.75
N SER A 152 -8.96 17.51 24.35
CA SER A 152 -10.09 17.13 25.23
C SER A 152 -9.70 16.23 26.39
N SER A 153 -8.51 15.60 26.35
CA SER A 153 -8.04 14.64 27.38
C SER A 153 -7.03 15.24 28.35
N THR A 154 -6.78 16.56 28.29
CA THR A 154 -5.74 17.25 29.07
C THR A 154 -5.95 17.15 30.59
N ASP A 155 -7.20 17.01 31.05
CA ASP A 155 -7.55 16.81 32.47
C ASP A 155 -7.06 15.47 33.06
N VAL A 156 -6.86 14.44 32.23
CA VAL A 156 -6.47 13.08 32.68
C VAL A 156 -4.96 12.94 32.92
N ILE A 157 -4.14 13.76 32.25
CA ILE A 157 -2.67 13.71 32.34
C ILE A 157 -2.18 14.47 33.58
N LEU A 158 -2.79 15.60 33.90
CA LEU A 158 -2.45 16.41 35.08
C LEU A 158 -2.85 15.74 36.40
N ASN A 159 -3.85 14.86 36.38
CA ASN A 159 -4.40 14.22 37.58
C ASN A 159 -3.74 12.87 37.95
N LYS A 160 -2.64 12.47 37.30
CA LYS A 160 -1.98 11.16 37.52
C LYS A 160 -0.58 11.27 38.13
N THR A 161 -0.48 12.05 39.20
CA THR A 161 0.68 12.12 40.11
C THR A 161 0.97 10.80 40.85
N SER A 162 0.05 9.83 40.81
CA SER A 162 0.18 8.51 41.44
C SER A 162 1.10 7.52 40.69
N PHE A 163 1.42 7.75 39.41
CA PHE A 163 2.31 6.86 38.65
C PHE A 163 3.78 7.05 39.04
N PHE A 164 4.24 8.31 39.05
CA PHE A 164 5.63 8.63 39.37
C PHE A 164 5.99 8.32 40.83
N SER A 165 5.03 8.41 41.75
CA SER A 165 5.26 8.04 43.15
C SER A 165 5.47 6.53 43.36
N ASN A 166 4.72 5.68 42.66
CA ASN A 166 4.88 4.23 42.73
C ASN A 166 6.21 3.73 42.14
N PHE A 167 6.70 4.36 41.07
CA PHE A 167 8.02 4.07 40.51
C PHE A 167 9.17 4.63 41.38
N LYS A 168 8.99 5.82 41.97
CA LYS A 168 9.98 6.46 42.86
C LYS A 168 10.28 5.63 44.12
N ASN A 169 9.31 4.83 44.58
CA ASN A 169 9.45 3.97 45.75
C ASN A 169 10.10 2.60 45.46
N GLY A 170 10.53 2.32 44.21
CA GLY A 170 11.33 1.15 43.86
C GLY A 170 10.61 -0.21 43.89
N ILE A 171 9.28 -0.24 44.07
CA ILE A 171 8.51 -1.49 44.14
C ILE A 171 8.09 -1.93 42.72
N PHE A 172 8.90 -2.79 42.10
CA PHE A 172 8.52 -3.57 40.92
C PHE A 172 7.64 -4.76 41.33
N SER A 173 6.40 -4.48 41.70
CA SER A 173 5.39 -5.53 41.91
C SER A 173 4.73 -5.93 40.58
N VAL A 174 4.11 -7.11 40.55
CA VAL A 174 3.25 -7.55 39.42
C VAL A 174 2.13 -6.53 39.15
N GLU A 175 1.62 -5.88 40.19
CA GLU A 175 0.56 -4.87 40.08
C GLU A 175 1.07 -3.56 39.45
N SER A 176 2.30 -3.15 39.78
CA SER A 176 2.99 -2.04 39.11
C SER A 176 3.15 -2.28 37.61
N PHE A 177 3.43 -3.53 37.21
CA PHE A 177 3.58 -3.91 35.80
C PHE A 177 2.24 -3.89 35.04
N LYS A 178 1.15 -4.39 35.63
CA LYS A 178 -0.20 -4.29 35.03
C LYS A 178 -0.60 -2.83 34.81
N ASN A 179 -0.37 -1.97 35.80
CA ASN A 179 -0.65 -0.54 35.69
C ASN A 179 0.15 0.13 34.56
N LEU A 180 1.41 -0.26 34.38
CA LEU A 180 2.24 0.21 33.28
C LEU A 180 1.65 -0.18 31.92
N ILE A 181 1.23 -1.44 31.73
CA ILE A 181 0.61 -1.91 30.49
C ILE A 181 -0.66 -1.10 30.17
N VAL A 182 -1.54 -0.88 31.15
CA VAL A 182 -2.77 -0.13 30.96
C VAL A 182 -2.48 1.33 30.57
N ILE A 183 -1.49 1.96 31.21
CA ILE A 183 -1.08 3.33 30.90
C ILE A 183 -0.47 3.44 29.51
N LEU A 184 0.48 2.56 29.17
CA LEU A 184 1.11 2.56 27.86
C LEU A 184 0.12 2.23 26.76
N GLY A 185 -0.77 1.25 26.97
CA GLY A 185 -1.85 0.93 26.05
C GLY A 185 -2.79 2.12 25.83
N GLY A 186 -3.23 2.79 26.90
CA GLY A 186 -4.04 4.00 26.81
C GLY A 186 -3.32 5.16 26.11
N PHE A 187 -2.03 5.34 26.36
CA PHE A 187 -1.20 6.33 25.67
C PHE A 187 -1.08 6.04 24.19
N ILE A 188 -0.84 4.77 23.80
CA ILE A 188 -0.71 4.36 22.40
C ILE A 188 -2.04 4.56 21.68
N ILE A 189 -3.15 4.09 22.26
CA ILE A 189 -4.48 4.23 21.66
C ILE A 189 -4.84 5.71 21.48
N ARG A 190 -4.55 6.54 22.48
CA ARG A 190 -4.80 8.00 22.42
C ARG A 190 -3.98 8.70 21.34
N ASN A 191 -2.73 8.29 21.15
CA ASN A 191 -1.81 8.91 20.19
C ASN A 191 -1.72 8.13 18.87
N LEU A 192 -2.57 7.12 18.65
CA LEU A 192 -2.52 6.28 17.47
C LEU A 192 -2.65 7.09 16.19
N SER A 193 -3.55 8.08 16.18
CA SER A 193 -3.72 9.00 15.05
C SER A 193 -2.47 9.84 14.76
N LEU A 194 -1.73 10.26 15.79
CA LEU A 194 -0.46 10.98 15.61
C LEU A 194 0.63 10.07 15.04
N PHE A 195 0.68 8.80 15.46
CA PHE A 195 1.59 7.82 14.85
C PHE A 195 1.25 7.58 13.37
N ILE A 196 -0.04 7.48 13.04
CA ILE A 196 -0.51 7.36 11.65
C ILE A 196 -0.14 8.62 10.83
N PHE A 197 -0.32 9.82 11.40
CA PHE A 197 0.12 11.08 10.79
C PHE A 197 1.62 11.08 10.44
N ILE A 198 2.47 10.65 11.38
CA ILE A 198 3.92 10.54 11.13
C ILE A 198 4.19 9.56 9.99
N GLY A 199 3.50 8.41 9.96
CA GLY A 199 3.60 7.43 8.88
C GLY A 199 3.30 8.03 7.50
N PHE A 200 2.16 8.69 7.33
CA PHE A 200 1.80 9.34 6.07
C PHE A 200 2.75 10.47 5.68
N THR A 201 3.26 11.22 6.66
CA THR A 201 4.26 12.28 6.42
C THR A 201 5.56 11.70 5.87
N ILE A 202 6.06 10.59 6.43
CA ILE A 202 7.25 9.89 5.91
C ILE A 202 7.00 9.39 4.48
N MET A 203 5.82 8.83 4.21
CA MET A 203 5.46 8.40 2.85
C MET A 203 5.44 9.57 1.86
N TYR A 204 4.88 10.72 2.26
CA TYR A 204 4.86 11.94 1.46
C TYR A 204 6.28 12.38 1.08
N PHE A 205 7.19 12.44 2.06
CA PHE A 205 8.59 12.82 1.79
C PHE A 205 9.30 11.83 0.87
N ASN A 206 9.05 10.53 1.01
CA ASN A 206 9.62 9.53 0.11
C ASN A 206 9.13 9.72 -1.34
N ALA A 207 7.83 9.98 -1.54
CA ALA A 207 7.27 10.27 -2.86
C ALA A 207 7.85 11.57 -3.44
N TYR A 208 8.01 12.62 -2.63
CA TYR A 208 8.65 13.87 -3.03
C TYR A 208 10.10 13.65 -3.50
N MET A 209 10.90 12.93 -2.72
CA MET A 209 12.29 12.62 -3.05
C MET A 209 12.41 11.83 -4.35
N TYR A 210 11.47 10.91 -4.60
CA TYR A 210 11.41 10.15 -5.85
C TYR A 210 11.14 11.04 -7.07
N ILE A 211 10.14 11.92 -7.02
CA ILE A 211 9.87 12.88 -8.11
C ILE A 211 11.10 13.76 -8.36
N ARG A 212 11.72 14.26 -7.30
CA ARG A 212 12.93 15.10 -7.41
C ARG A 212 14.05 14.37 -8.14
N LYS A 213 14.26 13.09 -7.83
CA LYS A 213 15.25 12.25 -8.51
C LYS A 213 14.94 12.07 -10.00
N ILE A 214 13.68 11.78 -10.36
CA ILE A 214 13.28 11.64 -11.77
C ILE A 214 13.55 12.93 -12.55
N LYS A 215 13.11 14.07 -12.03
CA LYS A 215 13.28 15.36 -12.71
C LYS A 215 14.76 15.68 -12.94
N LYS A 216 15.60 15.44 -11.94
CA LYS A 216 17.04 15.62 -12.03
C LYS A 216 17.66 14.74 -13.12
N ASN A 217 17.33 13.45 -13.16
CA ASN A 217 17.86 12.54 -14.19
C ASN A 217 17.45 12.95 -15.61
N VAL A 218 16.24 13.50 -15.79
CA VAL A 218 15.76 13.97 -17.09
C VAL A 218 16.46 15.26 -17.52
N GLU A 219 16.74 16.16 -16.58
CA GLU A 219 17.55 17.35 -16.83
C GLU A 219 18.98 16.96 -17.24
N GLU A 220 19.61 16.01 -16.55
CA GLU A 220 20.97 15.53 -16.87
C GLU A 220 21.02 14.89 -18.27
N ASN A 221 20.10 13.97 -18.58
CA ASN A 221 20.04 13.30 -19.90
C ASN A 221 19.61 14.22 -21.06
N LYS A 222 19.23 15.47 -20.80
CA LYS A 222 18.87 16.44 -21.86
C LYS A 222 20.10 17.15 -22.44
N TYR A 223 21.24 17.06 -21.74
CA TYR A 223 22.50 17.71 -22.13
C TYR A 223 23.58 16.72 -22.60
N ASP A 224 23.27 15.42 -22.62
CA ASP A 224 24.06 14.34 -23.23
C ASP A 224 23.51 13.97 -24.61
#